data_AF-A0A0G0E6I8-F1
#
_entry.id   AF-A0A0G0E6I8-F1
#
_cell.length_a   1.000
_cell.length_b   1.000
_cell.length_c   1.000
_cell.angle_alpha   90.00
_cell.angle_beta   90.00
_cell.angle_gamma   90.00
#
_symmetry.space_group_name_H-M   'P 1'
#
loop_
_entity.id
_entity.type
_entity.pdbx_description
1 polymer ?
#
loop_
_entity_poly.entity_id
_entity_poly.type
_entity_poly.pdbx_seq_one_letter_code
_entity_poly.pdbx_strand_id
1 'polypeptide(L)'
;MDKILEEKVGNEWNPIVYVDRTGRPAYPDFVKEVKHLKLELVGPTDFDVRKIELWLHSKQVNGCAIGTEIYEDLLTKKLLEGCLGFADLQVIQERGIGFFRKYFFGKSVFGWKSVVLDCRGRLNVPYLFEGGDEVELLWRWLDDDFYSHNPALRFAN
;
A
#
# COMPACT_ATOMS: atom_id res chain seq x y z
N MET A 1 -14.10 -40.28 9.75
CA MET A 1 -14.77 -39.24 8.95
C MET A 1 -15.87 -38.67 9.85
N ASP A 2 -15.83 -37.47 10.40
CA ASP A 2 -15.05 -36.28 10.07
C ASP A 2 -14.94 -35.37 11.31
N LYS A 3 -13.87 -35.52 12.09
CA LYS A 3 -13.44 -34.50 13.07
C LYS A 3 -12.36 -33.56 12.51
N ILE A 4 -11.98 -33.76 11.24
CA ILE A 4 -10.94 -33.01 10.52
C ILE A 4 -11.56 -31.95 9.58
N LEU A 5 -12.89 -31.95 9.41
CA LEU A 5 -13.60 -30.95 8.59
C LEU A 5 -14.19 -29.79 9.40
N GLU A 6 -14.19 -29.86 10.74
CA GLU A 6 -14.67 -28.76 11.60
C GLU A 6 -13.60 -27.67 11.89
N GLU A 7 -12.35 -27.84 11.43
CA GLU A 7 -11.30 -26.82 11.58
C GLU A 7 -11.17 -25.86 10.38
N LYS A 8 -12.05 -25.94 9.37
CA LYS A 8 -11.95 -25.12 8.13
C LYS A 8 -13.05 -24.06 7.94
N VAL A 9 -13.73 -23.63 9.01
CA VAL A 9 -14.75 -22.56 8.93
C VAL A 9 -14.58 -21.52 10.06
N GLY A 10 -13.33 -21.18 10.42
CA GLY A 10 -13.08 -20.39 11.64
C GLY A 10 -11.90 -19.42 11.64
N ASN A 11 -11.48 -18.88 10.49
CA ASN A 11 -10.50 -17.78 10.49
C ASN A 11 -10.71 -16.82 9.31
N GLU A 12 -11.90 -16.24 9.21
CA GLU A 12 -12.25 -15.26 8.18
C GLU A 12 -11.37 -14.00 8.28
N TRP A 13 -10.31 -13.98 7.48
CA TRP A 13 -9.49 -12.80 7.21
C TRP A 13 -8.90 -12.17 8.47
N ASN A 14 -8.10 -12.93 9.23
CA ASN A 14 -7.30 -12.41 10.35
C ASN A 14 -6.66 -11.08 9.94
N PRO A 15 -6.96 -9.95 10.62
CA PRO A 15 -6.53 -8.62 10.22
C PRO A 15 -5.02 -8.38 10.45
N ILE A 16 -4.34 -9.28 11.15
CA ILE A 16 -2.89 -9.16 11.34
C ILE A 16 -2.16 -9.58 10.06
N VAL A 17 -1.32 -8.67 9.57
CA VAL A 17 -0.42 -8.85 8.44
C VAL A 17 1.00 -8.94 8.98
N TYR A 18 1.82 -9.83 8.41
CA TYR A 18 3.21 -10.03 8.77
C TYR A 18 4.09 -9.67 7.58
N VAL A 19 5.19 -8.95 7.83
CA VAL A 19 6.11 -8.48 6.81
C VAL A 19 7.53 -8.86 7.22
N ASP A 20 8.26 -9.49 6.31
CA ASP A 20 9.69 -9.69 6.47
C ASP A 20 10.43 -8.35 6.25
N ARG A 21 11.18 -7.92 7.27
CA ARG A 21 12.00 -6.69 7.25
C ARG A 21 13.49 -6.97 7.13
N THR A 22 13.88 -8.21 6.90
CA THR A 22 15.29 -8.62 6.80
C THR A 22 15.85 -8.46 5.39
N GLY A 23 15.00 -8.56 4.37
CA GLY A 23 15.34 -8.40 2.96
C GLY A 23 14.57 -7.25 2.30
N ARG A 24 15.17 -6.66 1.26
CA ARG A 24 14.46 -5.69 0.41
C ARG A 24 13.55 -6.44 -0.57
N PRO A 25 12.36 -5.90 -0.87
CA PRO A 25 11.50 -6.49 -1.88
C PRO A 25 12.14 -6.45 -3.26
N ALA A 26 11.83 -7.44 -4.09
CA ALA A 26 12.25 -7.49 -5.48
C ALA A 26 11.36 -6.55 -6.31
N TYR A 27 11.95 -5.52 -6.92
CA TYR A 27 11.23 -4.59 -7.77
C TYR A 27 11.14 -5.08 -9.22
N PRO A 28 10.10 -4.69 -9.97
CA PRO A 28 10.02 -4.96 -11.39
C PRO A 28 11.16 -4.31 -12.19
N ASP A 29 11.53 -4.91 -13.33
CA ASP A 29 12.65 -4.48 -14.18
C ASP A 29 12.54 -3.05 -14.73
N PHE A 30 11.34 -2.47 -14.78
CA PHE A 30 11.17 -1.09 -15.23
C PHE A 30 11.67 -0.07 -14.20
N VAL A 31 11.88 -0.48 -12.93
CA VAL A 31 12.33 0.39 -11.86
C VAL A 31 13.82 0.70 -12.03
N LYS A 32 14.12 1.98 -12.21
CA LYS A 32 15.50 2.48 -12.33
C LYS A 32 16.10 2.81 -10.97
N GLU A 33 15.31 3.39 -10.06
CA GLU A 33 15.77 3.86 -8.76
C GLU A 33 14.64 3.79 -7.73
N VAL A 34 14.94 3.31 -6.51
CA VAL A 34 14.03 3.40 -5.36
C VAL A 34 14.38 4.66 -4.55
N LYS A 35 13.45 5.62 -4.45
CA LYS A 35 13.75 6.95 -3.87
C LYS A 35 14.04 6.93 -2.38
N HIS A 36 13.50 5.95 -1.65
CA HIS A 36 13.65 5.85 -0.20
C HIS A 36 14.21 4.51 0.24
N LEU A 37 15.34 4.12 -0.33
CA LEU A 37 15.99 2.85 -0.04
C LEU A 37 16.26 2.60 1.46
N LYS A 38 16.42 3.67 2.25
CA LYS A 38 16.61 3.60 3.71
C LYS A 38 15.32 3.28 4.48
N LEU A 39 14.15 3.51 3.89
CA LEU A 39 12.85 3.27 4.51
C LEU A 39 12.29 1.87 4.21
N GLU A 40 12.84 1.14 3.23
CA GLU A 40 12.33 -0.18 2.81
C GLU A 40 12.24 -1.22 3.94
N LEU A 41 13.13 -1.13 4.94
CA LEU A 41 13.14 -2.04 6.09
C LEU A 41 12.52 -1.41 7.35
N VAL A 42 11.96 -0.21 7.23
CA VAL A 42 11.41 0.57 8.35
C VAL A 42 9.91 0.32 8.47
N GLY A 43 9.48 -0.11 9.64
CA GLY A 43 8.10 -0.41 9.98
C GLY A 43 8.03 -1.63 10.90
N PRO A 44 6.85 -1.91 11.48
CA PRO A 44 6.68 -3.10 12.29
C PRO A 44 6.76 -4.37 11.42
N THR A 45 7.19 -5.47 12.02
CA THR A 45 7.19 -6.82 11.43
C THR A 45 5.78 -7.40 11.32
N ASP A 46 4.83 -6.85 12.07
CA ASP A 46 3.43 -7.21 12.02
C ASP A 46 2.54 -6.00 12.34
N PHE A 47 1.35 -5.95 11.76
CA PHE A 47 0.40 -4.88 12.06
C PHE A 47 -1.05 -5.31 11.80
N ASP A 48 -1.96 -4.65 12.50
CA ASP A 48 -3.40 -4.83 12.34
C ASP A 48 -3.92 -3.85 11.27
N VAL A 49 -4.42 -4.36 10.14
CA VAL A 49 -4.92 -3.51 9.04
C VAL A 49 -6.07 -2.59 9.45
N ARG A 50 -6.80 -2.93 10.52
CA ARG A 50 -7.90 -2.10 11.04
C ARG A 50 -7.40 -0.83 11.73
N LYS A 51 -6.12 -0.78 12.09
CA LYS A 51 -5.46 0.38 12.71
C LYS A 51 -4.70 1.23 11.70
N ILE A 52 -4.68 0.83 10.43
CA ILE A 52 -4.07 1.61 9.36
C ILE A 52 -4.95 2.81 9.04
N GLU A 53 -4.34 3.98 9.05
CA GLU A 53 -4.95 5.23 8.63
C GLU A 53 -5.05 5.25 7.09
N LEU A 54 -6.25 5.57 6.58
CA LEU A 54 -6.49 5.91 5.18
C LEU A 54 -6.30 7.42 5.00
N TRP A 55 -5.05 7.86 5.00
CA TRP A 55 -4.70 9.27 4.98
C TRP A 55 -4.99 9.91 3.61
N LEU A 56 -5.56 11.10 3.63
CA LEU A 56 -5.86 11.90 2.44
C LEU A 56 -5.16 13.26 2.52
N HIS A 57 -4.57 13.67 1.41
CA HIS A 57 -4.13 15.04 1.24
C HIS A 57 -5.35 15.99 1.23
N SER A 58 -5.19 17.22 1.72
CA SER A 58 -6.31 18.19 1.85
C SER A 58 -7.03 18.47 0.53
N LYS A 59 -6.30 18.44 -0.59
CA LYS A 59 -6.89 18.59 -1.94
C LYS A 59 -7.69 17.35 -2.38
N GLN A 60 -7.32 16.14 -1.95
CA GLN A 60 -8.10 14.92 -2.22
C GLN A 60 -9.47 14.94 -1.52
N VAL A 61 -9.56 15.59 -0.35
CA VAL A 61 -10.83 15.70 0.41
C VAL A 61 -11.87 16.52 -0.36
N ASN A 62 -11.44 17.56 -1.08
CA ASN A 62 -12.31 18.51 -1.77
C ASN A 62 -12.29 18.36 -3.31
N GLY A 63 -11.64 17.33 -3.84
CA GLY A 63 -11.44 17.16 -5.27
C GLY A 63 -10.34 16.13 -5.57
N CYS A 64 -9.34 16.57 -6.33
CA CYS A 64 -8.15 15.78 -6.62
C CYS A 64 -6.88 16.55 -6.24
N ALA A 65 -5.81 15.80 -6.00
CA ALA A 65 -4.46 16.33 -5.88
C ALA A 65 -3.58 15.66 -6.94
N ILE A 66 -2.60 16.39 -7.46
CA ILE A 66 -1.55 15.76 -8.27
C ILE A 66 -0.67 14.94 -7.33
N GLY A 67 -0.30 13.73 -7.72
CA GLY A 67 0.51 12.83 -6.88
C GLY A 67 1.86 13.44 -6.44
N THR A 68 2.47 14.27 -7.28
CA THR A 68 3.69 15.04 -6.93
C THR A 68 3.43 15.97 -5.74
N GLU A 69 2.28 16.64 -5.68
CA GLU A 69 1.91 17.49 -4.54
C GLU A 69 1.68 16.67 -3.26
N ILE A 70 1.04 15.50 -3.37
CA ILE A 70 0.86 14.58 -2.24
C ILE A 70 2.23 14.15 -1.69
N TYR A 71 3.13 13.75 -2.58
CA TYR A 71 4.45 13.27 -2.22
C TYR A 71 5.30 14.35 -1.55
N GLU A 72 5.29 15.57 -2.09
CA GLU A 72 5.96 16.73 -1.49
C GLU A 72 5.40 17.08 -0.11
N ASP A 73 4.08 17.00 0.09
CA ASP A 73 3.44 17.24 1.38
C ASP A 73 3.84 16.18 2.42
N LEU A 74 3.86 14.90 2.02
CA LEU A 74 4.32 13.79 2.86
C LEU A 74 5.79 13.95 3.27
N LEU A 75 6.66 14.40 2.35
CA LEU A 75 8.07 14.69 2.64
C LEU A 75 8.22 15.87 3.60
N THR A 76 7.55 16.98 3.30
CA THR A 76 7.64 18.22 4.08
C THR A 76 7.15 18.03 5.51
N LYS A 77 6.04 17.29 5.67
CA LYS A 77 5.47 16.97 6.99
C LYS A 77 6.14 15.78 7.68
N LYS A 78 7.16 15.17 7.06
CA LYS A 78 7.85 13.97 7.56
C LYS A 78 6.91 12.80 7.86
N LEU A 79 5.84 12.67 7.08
CA LEU A 79 4.82 11.63 7.25
C LEU A 79 5.14 10.33 6.50
N LEU A 80 6.11 10.40 5.57
CA LEU A 80 6.47 9.33 4.67
C LEU A 80 6.94 8.04 5.38
N GLU A 81 7.69 8.18 6.48
CA GLU A 81 8.18 7.03 7.26
C GLU A 81 7.04 6.19 7.85
N GLY A 82 5.93 6.84 8.19
CA GLY A 82 4.72 6.19 8.66
C GLY A 82 3.87 5.57 7.56
N CYS A 83 4.15 5.84 6.27
CA CYS A 83 3.42 5.20 5.17
C CYS A 83 3.79 3.73 5.03
N LEU A 84 2.85 2.92 4.53
CA LEU A 84 3.18 1.59 4.03
C LEU A 84 4.05 1.70 2.77
N GLY A 85 4.87 0.69 2.54
CA GLY A 85 5.74 0.54 1.38
C GLY A 85 5.39 -0.68 0.53
N PHE A 86 6.24 -0.97 -0.46
CA PHE A 86 5.99 -1.99 -1.46
C PHE A 86 5.86 -3.40 -0.85
N ALA A 87 6.76 -3.76 0.08
CA ALA A 87 6.68 -5.03 0.80
C ALA A 87 5.37 -5.19 1.59
N ASP A 88 4.85 -4.11 2.18
CA ASP A 88 3.58 -4.14 2.91
C ASP A 88 2.40 -4.42 1.98
N LEU A 89 2.43 -3.82 0.78
CA LEU A 89 1.39 -4.04 -0.22
C LEU A 89 1.45 -5.46 -0.80
N GLN A 90 2.64 -6.03 -1.00
CA GLN A 90 2.81 -7.41 -1.45
C GLN A 90 2.14 -8.40 -0.49
N VAL A 91 2.42 -8.27 0.81
CA VAL A 91 1.81 -9.19 1.79
C VAL A 91 0.30 -8.97 1.95
N ILE A 92 -0.21 -7.75 1.76
CA ILE A 92 -1.67 -7.48 1.72
C ILE A 92 -2.29 -8.12 0.47
N GLN A 93 -1.63 -8.02 -0.69
CA GLN A 93 -2.08 -8.62 -1.94
C GLN A 93 -2.21 -10.14 -1.80
N GLU A 94 -1.23 -10.79 -1.18
CA GLU A 94 -1.21 -12.25 -0.92
C GLU A 94 -2.37 -12.73 -0.04
N ARG A 95 -3.00 -11.82 0.75
CA ARG A 95 -4.23 -12.15 1.49
C ARG A 95 -5.44 -12.35 0.58
N GLY A 96 -5.37 -11.89 -0.67
CA GLY A 96 -6.38 -12.08 -1.69
C GLY A 96 -7.58 -11.13 -1.58
N ILE A 97 -8.48 -11.27 -2.56
CA ILE A 97 -9.58 -10.33 -2.79
C ILE A 97 -10.59 -10.23 -1.65
N GLY A 98 -10.89 -11.32 -0.95
CA GLY A 98 -11.83 -11.29 0.17
C GLY A 98 -11.30 -10.45 1.33
N PHE A 99 -10.01 -10.54 1.62
CA PHE A 99 -9.34 -9.68 2.60
C PHE A 99 -9.38 -8.21 2.15
N PHE A 100 -9.01 -7.94 0.90
CA PHE A 100 -8.98 -6.58 0.38
C PHE A 100 -10.36 -5.92 0.39
N ARG A 101 -11.40 -6.62 -0.09
CA ARG A 101 -12.79 -6.14 -0.02
C ARG A 101 -13.23 -5.89 1.42
N LYS A 102 -12.82 -6.73 2.39
CA LYS A 102 -13.20 -6.53 3.80
C LYS A 102 -12.68 -5.22 4.38
N TYR A 103 -11.47 -4.78 4.00
CA TYR A 103 -10.79 -3.64 4.64
C TYR A 103 -10.64 -2.39 3.77
N PHE A 104 -10.67 -2.54 2.45
CA PHE A 104 -10.33 -1.49 1.48
C PHE A 104 -11.32 -1.39 0.31
N PHE A 105 -12.54 -1.91 0.45
CA PHE A 105 -13.56 -1.89 -0.61
C PHE A 105 -13.75 -0.50 -1.23
N GLY A 106 -13.80 -0.47 -2.57
CA GLY A 106 -14.02 0.74 -3.35
C GLY A 106 -12.85 1.73 -3.32
N LYS A 107 -11.63 1.27 -3.01
CA LYS A 107 -10.43 2.11 -2.95
C LYS A 107 -9.29 1.51 -3.76
N SER A 108 -8.48 2.40 -4.31
CA SER A 108 -7.10 2.09 -4.69
C SER A 108 -6.21 2.63 -3.57
N VAL A 109 -5.42 1.79 -2.91
CA VAL A 109 -4.69 2.18 -1.69
C VAL A 109 -3.18 2.22 -1.94
N PHE A 110 -2.52 3.28 -1.48
CA PHE A 110 -1.19 3.64 -1.95
C PHE A 110 -0.10 3.49 -0.87
N GLY A 111 1.03 2.90 -1.26
CA GLY A 111 2.21 2.67 -0.44
C GLY A 111 3.30 3.71 -0.71
N TRP A 112 3.09 4.95 -0.26
CA TRP A 112 3.94 6.09 -0.58
C TRP A 112 5.38 5.99 -0.08
N LYS A 113 5.69 5.10 0.88
CA LYS A 113 7.06 4.90 1.35
C LYS A 113 8.00 4.41 0.22
N SER A 114 7.47 3.74 -0.79
CA SER A 114 8.25 3.11 -1.86
C SER A 114 8.08 3.79 -3.21
N VAL A 115 8.13 5.13 -3.26
CA VAL A 115 8.19 5.87 -4.53
C VAL A 115 9.45 5.46 -5.30
N VAL A 116 9.29 5.22 -6.60
CA VAL A 116 10.36 4.82 -7.52
C VAL A 116 10.47 5.77 -8.71
N LEU A 117 11.65 5.84 -9.31
CA LEU A 117 11.86 6.40 -10.64
C LEU A 117 11.87 5.25 -11.65
N ASP A 118 11.04 5.31 -12.69
CA ASP A 118 11.06 4.32 -13.77
C ASP A 118 12.16 4.59 -14.81
N CYS A 119 12.36 3.64 -15.72
CA CYS A 119 13.33 3.75 -16.81
C CYS A 119 13.05 4.89 -17.80
N ARG A 120 11.85 5.48 -17.77
CA ARG A 120 11.44 6.65 -18.57
C ARG A 120 11.59 7.96 -17.80
N GLY A 121 12.09 7.94 -16.57
CA GLY A 121 12.30 9.12 -15.73
C GLY A 121 11.03 9.62 -15.03
N ARG A 122 9.97 8.81 -14.94
CA ARG A 122 8.74 9.16 -14.22
C ARG A 122 8.78 8.64 -12.80
N LEU A 123 8.32 9.45 -11.85
CA LEU A 123 8.11 8.98 -10.48
C LEU A 123 6.81 8.18 -10.41
N ASN A 124 6.85 7.02 -9.79
CA ASN A 124 5.68 6.17 -9.60
C ASN A 124 5.55 5.73 -8.14
N VAL A 125 4.31 5.58 -7.69
CA VAL A 125 3.96 5.04 -6.36
C VAL A 125 3.25 3.69 -6.53
N PRO A 126 3.59 2.65 -5.74
CA PRO A 126 2.90 1.38 -5.80
C PRO A 126 1.53 1.47 -5.12
N TYR A 127 0.56 0.74 -5.62
CA TYR A 127 -0.80 0.71 -5.08
C TYR A 127 -1.49 -0.62 -5.32
N LEU A 128 -2.44 -0.93 -4.45
CA LEU A 128 -3.36 -2.04 -4.62
C LEU A 128 -4.69 -1.54 -5.15
N PHE A 129 -5.28 -2.27 -6.11
CA PHE A 129 -6.65 -2.06 -6.53
C PHE A 129 -7.38 -3.37 -6.77
N GLU A 130 -8.70 -3.33 -6.69
CA GLU A 130 -9.58 -4.45 -7.02
C GLU A 130 -9.81 -4.53 -8.53
N GLY A 131 -9.31 -5.60 -9.14
CA GLY A 131 -9.47 -5.93 -10.56
C GLY A 131 -10.34 -7.17 -10.72
N GLY A 132 -11.66 -7.00 -10.79
CA GLY A 132 -12.58 -8.13 -10.89
C GLY A 132 -12.55 -9.03 -9.65
N ASP A 133 -11.99 -10.23 -9.78
CA ASP A 133 -11.88 -11.22 -8.69
C ASP A 133 -10.46 -11.29 -8.07
N GLU A 134 -9.59 -10.35 -8.41
CA GLU A 134 -8.21 -10.31 -7.90
C GLU A 134 -7.85 -8.94 -7.32
N VAL A 135 -6.77 -8.93 -6.54
CA VAL A 135 -6.12 -7.70 -6.04
C VAL A 135 -4.83 -7.56 -6.81
N GLU A 136 -4.71 -6.46 -7.54
CA GLU A 136 -3.54 -6.19 -8.36
C GLU A 136 -2.65 -5.15 -7.68
N LEU A 137 -1.34 -5.41 -7.70
CA LEU A 137 -0.31 -4.48 -7.25
C LEU A 137 0.31 -3.79 -8.47
N LEU A 138 -0.09 -2.54 -8.68
CA LEU A 138 0.31 -1.72 -9.82
C LEU A 138 1.09 -0.48 -9.38
N TRP A 139 1.47 0.34 -10.37
CA TRP A 139 2.25 1.55 -10.20
C TRP A 139 1.53 2.72 -10.86
N ARG A 140 1.44 3.84 -10.16
CA ARG A 140 0.78 5.04 -10.66
C ARG A 140 1.77 6.19 -10.79
N TRP A 141 1.70 6.91 -11.91
CA TRP A 141 2.55 8.07 -12.14
C TRP A 141 2.11 9.21 -11.22
N LEU A 142 3.09 9.88 -10.61
CA LEU A 142 2.84 10.97 -9.68
C LEU A 142 2.24 12.22 -10.34
N ASP A 143 2.32 12.38 -11.67
CA ASP A 143 1.68 13.53 -12.34
C ASP A 143 0.20 13.28 -12.69
N ASP A 144 -0.36 12.11 -12.34
CA ASP A 144 -1.79 11.82 -12.45
C ASP A 144 -2.61 12.47 -11.32
N ASP A 145 -3.93 12.55 -11.52
CA ASP A 145 -4.90 12.99 -10.51
C ASP A 145 -5.24 11.90 -9.49
N PHE A 146 -5.10 12.19 -8.20
CA PHE A 146 -5.47 11.31 -7.10
C PHE A 146 -6.71 11.85 -6.39
N TYR A 147 -7.75 11.03 -6.28
CA TYR A 147 -9.04 11.40 -5.69
C TYR A 147 -9.18 10.92 -4.24
N SER A 148 -10.32 11.20 -3.61
CA SER A 148 -10.65 10.76 -2.24
C SER A 148 -10.68 9.25 -2.04
N HIS A 149 -10.86 8.46 -3.11
CA HIS A 149 -10.77 6.99 -3.09
C HIS A 149 -9.34 6.47 -3.36
N ASN A 150 -8.34 7.36 -3.32
CA ASN A 150 -6.92 7.05 -3.50
C ASN A 150 -6.08 7.37 -2.24
N PRO A 151 -6.41 6.85 -1.05
CA PRO A 151 -5.70 7.20 0.17
C PRO A 151 -4.29 6.60 0.23
N ALA A 152 -3.41 7.29 0.94
CA ALA A 152 -2.17 6.73 1.44
C ALA A 152 -2.47 5.81 2.63
N LEU A 153 -1.90 4.61 2.64
CA LEU A 153 -1.93 3.76 3.83
C LEU A 153 -0.82 4.20 4.79
N ARG A 154 -1.18 4.53 6.03
CA ARG A 154 -0.22 4.94 7.07
C ARG A 154 -0.46 4.20 8.38
N PHE A 155 0.62 3.89 9.11
CA PHE A 155 0.51 3.51 10.51
C PHE A 155 -0.05 4.71 11.29
N ALA A 156 -1.13 4.49 12.04
CA ALA A 156 -1.62 5.50 12.97
C ALA A 156 -0.52 5.82 14.01
N ASN A 157 -0.33 7.11 14.27
CA ASN A 157 0.55 7.58 15.34
C ASN A 157 -0.11 7.40 16.71
#